data_AF-A0A2D5AEV1-F1
#
_entry.id   AF-A0A2D5AEV1-F1
#
_cell.length_a   1.000
_cell.length_b   1.000
_cell.length_c   1.000
_cell.angle_alpha   90.00
_cell.angle_beta   90.00
_cell.angle_gamma   90.00
#
_symmetry.space_group_name_H-M   'P 1'
#
loop_
_entity.id
_entity.type
_entity.pdbx_description
1 polymer ?
#
loop_
_entity_poly.entity_id
_entity_poly.type
_entity_poly.pdbx_seq_one_letter_code
_entity_poly.pdbx_strand_id
1 'polypeptide(L)'
;MSWPDLRKRYERWFQGWLVLAPVVGFGSTTLVKNQLYRVWKITHGLTDGVSAQEAREMGLTPPDWSGAMWYGVATMVVFTLFYVMAARTWSRYTTDDLTTNE
;
A
#
# COMPACT_ATOMS: atom_id res chain seq x y z
N MET A 1 -26.93 -10.53 11.00
CA MET A 1 -26.59 -9.13 10.65
C MET A 1 -26.92 -8.93 9.18
N SER A 2 -27.82 -8.01 8.84
CA SER A 2 -28.25 -7.82 7.46
C SER A 2 -27.19 -7.05 6.65
N TRP A 3 -27.09 -7.31 5.34
CA TRP A 3 -26.24 -6.55 4.41
C TRP A 3 -26.41 -5.01 4.52
N PRO A 4 -27.64 -4.47 4.68
CA PRO A 4 -27.83 -3.04 4.93
C PRO A 4 -27.12 -2.52 6.19
N ASP A 5 -27.09 -3.28 7.29
CA ASP A 5 -26.47 -2.86 8.55
C ASP A 5 -24.95 -2.83 8.45
N LEU A 6 -24.37 -3.84 7.78
CA LEU A 6 -22.95 -3.87 7.44
C LEU A 6 -22.59 -2.68 6.55
N ARG A 7 -23.38 -2.41 5.51
CA ARG A 7 -23.14 -1.27 4.62
C ARG A 7 -23.13 0.05 5.39
N LYS A 8 -24.11 0.29 6.26
CA LYS A 8 -24.25 1.55 7.02
C LYS A 8 -23.11 1.77 8.02
N ARG A 9 -22.58 0.72 8.63
CA ARG A 9 -21.41 0.78 9.55
C ARG A 9 -20.08 0.94 8.81
N TYR A 10 -19.89 0.23 7.70
CA TYR A 10 -18.62 0.22 6.98
C TYR A 10 -18.50 1.36 5.96
N GLU A 11 -19.60 2.02 5.58
CA GLU A 11 -19.61 3.08 4.56
C GLU A 11 -18.62 4.20 4.86
N ARG A 12 -18.58 4.73 6.10
CA ARG A 12 -17.74 5.89 6.42
C ARG A 12 -16.24 5.56 6.44
N TRP A 13 -15.88 4.42 7.04
CA TRP A 13 -14.49 3.96 7.04
C TRP A 13 -14.03 3.65 5.62
N PHE A 14 -14.86 2.94 4.84
CA PHE A 14 -14.53 2.56 3.47
C PHE A 14 -14.44 3.78 2.56
N GLN A 15 -15.30 4.78 2.72
CA GLN A 15 -15.21 6.06 2.03
C GLN A 15 -13.90 6.79 2.35
N GLY A 16 -13.49 6.84 3.62
CA GLY A 16 -12.19 7.40 4.01
C GLY A 16 -11.02 6.62 3.40
N TRP A 17 -11.12 5.29 3.39
CA TRP A 17 -10.12 4.42 2.76
C TRP A 17 -10.03 4.65 1.24
N LEU A 18 -11.14 4.85 0.53
CA LEU A 18 -11.12 5.14 -0.92
C LEU A 18 -10.34 6.41 -1.26
N VAL A 19 -10.29 7.40 -0.35
CA VAL A 19 -9.48 8.61 -0.52
C VAL A 19 -8.01 8.34 -0.22
N LEU A 20 -7.72 7.51 0.79
CA LEU A 20 -6.35 7.20 1.22
C LEU A 20 -5.66 6.15 0.34
N ALA A 21 -6.41 5.20 -0.23
CA ALA A 21 -5.87 4.07 -0.97
C ALA A 21 -5.02 4.50 -2.18
N PRO A 22 -5.39 5.53 -2.98
CA PRO A 22 -4.52 6.07 -4.03
C PRO A 22 -3.19 6.60 -3.50
N VAL A 23 -3.19 7.25 -2.34
CA VAL A 23 -1.97 7.78 -1.70
C VAL A 23 -1.06 6.63 -1.27
N VAL A 24 -1.65 5.58 -0.68
CA VAL A 24 -0.92 4.36 -0.30
C VAL A 24 -0.32 3.69 -1.54
N GLY A 25 -1.12 3.46 -2.58
CA GLY A 25 -0.67 2.83 -3.82
C GLY A 25 0.46 3.62 -4.49
N PHE A 26 0.29 4.94 -4.61
CA PHE A 26 1.31 5.83 -5.17
C PHE A 26 2.61 5.77 -4.34
N GLY A 27 2.49 5.98 -3.03
CA GLY A 27 3.62 5.96 -2.10
C GLY A 27 4.40 4.65 -2.18
N SER A 28 3.72 3.52 -2.12
CA SER A 28 4.32 2.18 -2.24
C SER A 28 5.03 1.99 -3.58
N THR A 29 4.44 2.39 -4.70
CA THR A 29 5.10 2.32 -6.00
C THR A 29 6.37 3.17 -6.05
N THR A 30 6.36 4.41 -5.53
CA THR A 30 7.56 5.25 -5.46
C THR A 30 8.65 4.68 -4.56
N LEU A 31 8.29 4.09 -3.42
CA LEU A 31 9.27 3.48 -2.52
C LEU A 31 9.96 2.29 -3.19
N VAL A 32 9.21 1.40 -3.83
CA VAL A 32 9.78 0.24 -4.55
C VAL A 32 10.69 0.70 -5.68
N LYS A 33 10.25 1.68 -6.47
CA LYS A 33 11.07 2.29 -7.53
C LYS A 33 12.40 2.82 -7.00
N ASN A 34 12.36 3.56 -5.90
CA ASN A 34 13.56 4.11 -5.27
C ASN A 34 14.49 3.01 -4.74
N GLN A 35 13.94 1.98 -4.08
CA GLN A 35 14.73 0.87 -3.56
C GLN A 35 15.36 0.03 -4.66
N LEU A 36 14.62 -0.31 -5.72
CA LEU A 36 15.15 -1.02 -6.89
C LEU A 36 16.30 -0.26 -7.52
N TYR A 37 16.14 1.06 -7.69
CA TYR A 37 17.20 1.90 -8.23
C TYR A 37 18.42 1.95 -7.30
N ARG A 38 18.21 2.01 -5.98
CA ARG A 38 19.29 1.99 -4.99
C ARG A 38 20.08 0.69 -5.01
N VAL A 39 19.40 -0.45 -5.02
CA VAL A 39 20.04 -1.78 -5.11
C VAL A 39 20.83 -1.88 -6.40
N TRP A 40 20.24 -1.46 -7.52
CA TRP A 40 20.92 -1.46 -8.80
C TRP A 40 22.18 -0.57 -8.83
N LYS A 41 22.14 0.62 -8.22
CA LYS A 41 23.33 1.48 -8.08
C LYS A 41 24.46 0.77 -7.32
N ILE A 42 24.14 0.13 -6.20
CA ILE A 42 25.12 -0.60 -5.38
C ILE A 42 25.73 -1.75 -6.18
N THR A 43 24.93 -2.52 -6.92
CA THR A 43 25.44 -3.64 -7.72
C THR A 43 26.33 -3.22 -8.89
N HIS A 44 26.20 -1.98 -9.37
CA HIS A 44 27.01 -1.42 -10.46
C HIS A 44 28.12 -0.48 -9.97
N GLY A 45 28.36 -0.42 -8.65
CA GLY A 45 29.42 0.41 -8.06
C GLY A 45 29.20 1.92 -8.22
N LEU A 46 27.96 2.36 -8.46
CA LEU A 46 27.62 3.77 -8.65
C LEU A 46 27.45 4.48 -7.30
N THR A 47 27.88 5.74 -7.25
CA THR A 47 27.69 6.60 -6.08
C THR A 47 26.22 7.01 -5.94
N ASP A 48 25.80 7.32 -4.69
CA ASP A 48 24.39 7.51 -4.35
C ASP A 48 23.74 8.71 -5.08
N GLY A 49 24.53 9.61 -5.67
CA GLY A 49 24.08 10.79 -6.41
C GLY A 49 23.76 10.60 -7.89
N VAL A 50 24.11 9.46 -8.51
CA VAL A 50 23.88 9.25 -9.95
C VAL A 50 22.38 9.07 -10.23
N SER A 51 21.80 9.94 -11.05
CA SER A 51 20.43 9.84 -11.53
C SER A 51 20.26 8.76 -12.59
N ALA A 52 19.03 8.26 -12.77
CA ALA A 52 18.75 7.22 -13.75
C ALA A 52 18.99 7.68 -15.21
N GLN A 53 19.07 8.99 -15.44
CA GLN A 53 19.39 9.57 -16.74
C GLN A 53 20.91 9.58 -16.96
N GLU A 54 21.68 10.08 -16.00
CA GLU A 54 23.16 10.05 -16.05
C GLU A 54 23.69 8.62 -16.19
N ALA A 55 23.05 7.65 -15.51
CA ALA A 55 23.37 6.24 -15.67
C ALA A 55 23.23 5.76 -17.13
N ARG A 56 22.19 6.20 -17.87
CA ARG A 56 22.03 5.86 -19.29
C ARG A 56 23.07 6.51 -20.17
N GLU A 57 23.45 7.75 -19.85
CA GLU A 57 24.52 8.47 -20.56
C GLU A 57 25.89 7.79 -20.38
N MET A 58 26.09 7.10 -19.25
CA MET A 58 27.26 6.25 -18.99
C MET A 58 27.19 4.86 -19.67
N GLY A 59 26.15 4.58 -20.46
CA GLY A 59 25.96 3.29 -21.15
C GLY A 59 25.38 2.18 -20.27
N LEU A 60 24.91 2.50 -19.06
CA LEU A 60 24.28 1.54 -18.16
C LEU A 60 22.77 1.49 -18.40
N THR A 61 22.16 0.31 -18.22
CA THR A 61 20.71 0.12 -18.36
C THR A 61 20.05 0.09 -16.98
N PRO A 62 19.44 1.20 -16.52
CA PRO A 62 18.71 1.21 -15.25
C PRO A 62 17.53 0.21 -15.29
N PRO A 63 17.11 -0.30 -14.12
CA PRO A 63 16.09 -1.33 -14.02
C PRO A 63 14.76 -0.85 -14.62
N ASP A 64 13.97 -1.76 -15.19
CA ASP A 64 12.62 -1.45 -15.66
C ASP A 64 11.64 -1.25 -14.49
N TRP A 65 10.76 -0.28 -14.64
CA TRP A 65 9.84 0.24 -13.62
C TRP A 65 8.42 -0.27 -13.86
N SER A 66 8.17 -0.97 -14.99
CA SER A 66 6.87 -1.49 -15.40
C SER A 66 6.21 -2.36 -14.32
N GLY A 67 6.99 -3.19 -13.63
CA GLY A 67 6.51 -4.03 -12.53
C GLY A 67 6.16 -3.27 -11.24
N ALA A 68 6.72 -2.09 -11.00
CA ALA A 68 6.56 -1.36 -9.73
C ALA A 68 5.12 -0.87 -9.49
N MET A 69 4.34 -0.67 -10.56
CA MET A 69 2.92 -0.33 -10.46
C MET A 69 2.12 -1.47 -9.81
N TRP A 70 2.42 -2.72 -10.16
CA TRP A 70 1.76 -3.89 -9.59
C TRP A 70 2.03 -4.04 -8.10
N TYR A 71 3.18 -3.61 -7.61
CA TYR A 71 3.46 -3.56 -6.17
C TYR A 71 2.55 -2.58 -5.42
N GLY A 72 2.29 -1.40 -6.01
CA GLY A 72 1.34 -0.44 -5.44
C GLY A 72 -0.08 -1.00 -5.37
N VAL A 73 -0.53 -1.63 -6.45
CA VAL A 73 -1.83 -2.32 -6.52
C VAL A 73 -1.93 -3.45 -5.50
N ALA A 74 -0.93 -4.32 -5.44
CA ALA A 74 -0.89 -5.42 -4.47
C ALA A 74 -0.90 -4.91 -3.03
N THR A 75 -0.18 -3.82 -2.76
CA THR A 75 -0.16 -3.21 -1.43
C THR A 75 -1.52 -2.64 -1.05
N MET A 76 -2.20 -1.93 -1.97
CA MET A 76 -3.58 -1.48 -1.75
C MET A 76 -4.51 -2.64 -1.42
N VAL A 77 -4.41 -3.77 -2.14
CA VAL A 77 -5.24 -4.96 -1.88
C VAL A 77 -4.96 -5.52 -0.48
N VAL A 78 -3.69 -5.71 -0.12
CA VAL A 78 -3.28 -6.24 1.19
C VAL A 78 -3.77 -5.34 2.33
N PHE A 79 -3.56 -4.02 2.25
CA PHE A 79 -4.04 -3.09 3.27
C PHE A 79 -5.56 -3.04 3.35
N THR A 80 -6.26 -3.11 2.22
CA THR A 80 -7.73 -3.16 2.20
C THR A 80 -8.23 -4.40 2.96
N LEU A 81 -7.66 -5.58 2.66
CA LEU A 81 -8.02 -6.82 3.34
C LEU A 81 -7.70 -6.76 4.83
N PHE A 82 -6.52 -6.26 5.19
CA PHE A 82 -6.11 -6.08 6.58
C PHE A 82 -7.11 -5.22 7.36
N TYR A 83 -7.47 -4.05 6.85
CA TYR A 83 -8.41 -3.17 7.55
C TYR A 83 -9.83 -3.73 7.61
N VAL A 84 -10.29 -4.45 6.58
CA VAL A 84 -11.59 -5.15 6.62
C VAL A 84 -11.60 -6.21 7.72
N MET A 85 -10.51 -6.98 7.86
CA MET A 85 -10.36 -7.95 8.94
C MET A 85 -10.32 -7.25 10.30
N ALA A 86 -9.49 -6.22 10.46
CA ALA A 86 -9.38 -5.46 11.70
C ALA A 86 -10.73 -4.87 12.14
N ALA A 87 -11.48 -4.26 11.22
CA ALA A 87 -12.80 -3.73 11.50
C ALA A 87 -13.81 -4.83 11.89
N ARG A 88 -13.77 -6.00 11.23
CA ARG A 88 -14.58 -7.16 11.64
C ARG A 88 -14.24 -7.63 13.04
N THR A 89 -12.96 -7.77 13.35
CA THR A 89 -12.47 -8.18 14.65
C THR A 89 -12.93 -7.20 15.73
N TRP A 90 -12.70 -5.90 15.53
CA TRP A 90 -13.12 -4.85 16.47
C TRP A 90 -14.63 -4.86 16.72
N SER A 91 -15.43 -5.02 15.66
CA SER A 91 -16.89 -5.05 15.78
C SER A 91 -17.42 -6.23 16.61
N ARG A 92 -16.71 -7.37 16.61
CA ARG A 92 -17.07 -8.53 17.43
C ARG A 92 -16.80 -8.24 18.90
N TYR A 93 -15.60 -7.76 19.23
CA TYR A 93 -15.19 -7.52 20.62
C TYR A 93 -15.92 -6.34 21.28
N THR A 94 -16.25 -5.27 20.55
CA THR A 94 -17.03 -4.15 21.11
C THR A 94 -18.49 -4.52 21.40
N THR A 95 -19.02 -5.58 20.79
CA THR A 95 -20.41 -6.01 21.03
C THR A 95 -20.53 -6.87 22.29
N ASP A 96 -19.54 -7.74 22.57
CA ASP A 96 -19.54 -8.62 23.76
C ASP A 96 -19.43 -7.83 25.08
N ASP A 97 -18.67 -6.74 25.12
CA ASP A 97 -18.53 -5.90 26.34
C ASP A 97 -19.83 -5.14 26.71
N LEU A 98 -20.73 -4.92 25.74
CA LEU A 98 -22.00 -4.20 25.98
C LEU A 98 -23.14 -5.12 26.42
N THR A 99 -23.11 -6.41 26.07
CA THR A 99 -24.17 -7.37 26.45
C THR A 99 -23.92 -8.09 27.77
N THR A 100 -22.71 -8.01 28.32
CA THR A 100 -22.35 -8.70 29.57
C THR A 100 -22.57 -7.82 30.82
N ASN A 101 -22.89 -6.54 30.63
CA ASN A 101 -23.13 -5.56 31.69
C ASN A 101 -24.61 -5.13 31.82
N GLU A 102 -25.54 -5.89 31.22
CA GLU A 102 -26.99 -5.76 31.46
C GLU A 102 -27.51 -6.86 32.40
#